data_AF-A0A840SDF0-F1
#
_entry.id   AF-A0A840SDF0-F1
#
_cell.length_a   1.000
_cell.length_b   1.000
_cell.length_c   1.000
_cell.angle_alpha   90.00
_cell.angle_beta   90.00
_cell.angle_gamma   90.00
#
_symmetry.space_group_name_H-M   'P 1'
#
loop_
_entity.id
_entity.type
_entity.pdbx_description
1 polymer ?
#
loop_
_entity_poly.entity_id
_entity_poly.type
_entity_poly.pdbx_seq_one_letter_code
_entity_poly.pdbx_strand_id
1 'polypeptide(L)'
;MANILVDVVIPEGTIEITEDTIENHRNVRSVKIPESVLVIGDRAFSDCIHLTNIEIPSTVMAIGKYAFANCESLDSVEIPDGIAVIDDGTFSDCVSVESIVLPESVTAIKERAFANCTGVKNLVLPDNLTSCAASAFPNTSKYLSVNKNYLYQDNMMINTGNSMLLFYNGDAEEVKTSREVRGISPRAFYGTKAKLVRISEGVTSISEEAFAGTKGISVILPETVDYIELSAFDKHAKVLCHKGSYAENWCHESGLKQLEDEIA
;
A
#
# COMPACT_ATOMS: atom_id res chain seq x y z
N MET A 1 -21.29 33.30 13.50
CA MET A 1 -19.98 33.98 13.38
C MET A 1 -19.39 33.55 12.05
N ALA A 2 -18.78 34.47 11.27
CA ALA A 2 -18.06 34.05 10.07
C ALA A 2 -16.92 33.12 10.50
N ASN A 3 -16.80 31.93 9.90
CA ASN A 3 -15.63 31.08 10.08
C ASN A 3 -14.44 31.78 9.44
N ILE A 4 -13.66 32.52 10.23
CA ILE A 4 -12.42 33.13 9.77
C ILE A 4 -11.39 32.02 9.66
N LEU A 5 -10.90 31.81 8.44
CA LEU A 5 -9.79 30.91 8.18
C LEU A 5 -8.49 31.48 8.74
N VAL A 6 -7.65 30.63 9.33
CA VAL A 6 -6.40 31.01 9.99
C VAL A 6 -5.20 30.26 9.41
N ASP A 7 -4.05 30.90 9.46
CA ASP A 7 -2.75 30.29 9.17
C ASP A 7 -2.07 29.93 10.49
N VAL A 8 -1.55 28.71 10.59
CA VAL A 8 -0.82 28.23 11.78
C VAL A 8 0.68 28.19 11.49
N VAL A 9 1.48 28.62 12.46
CA VAL A 9 2.94 28.51 12.42
C VAL A 9 3.38 27.60 13.55
N ILE A 10 4.00 26.48 13.22
CA ILE A 10 4.64 25.61 14.20
C ILE A 10 5.93 26.29 14.68
N PRO A 11 6.19 26.38 16.01
CA PRO A 11 7.37 27.07 16.53
C PRO A 11 8.70 26.47 16.05
N GLU A 12 9.67 27.33 15.71
CA GLU A 12 11.04 26.90 15.43
C GLU A 12 11.63 26.08 16.61
N GLY A 13 12.37 25.03 16.30
CA GLY A 13 12.91 24.10 17.30
C GLY A 13 11.94 23.00 17.74
N THR A 14 10.69 23.02 17.23
CA THR A 14 9.79 21.85 17.34
C THR A 14 10.41 20.67 16.61
N ILE A 15 10.62 19.57 17.33
CA ILE A 15 11.18 18.33 16.76
C ILE A 15 10.07 17.40 16.26
N GLU A 16 8.93 17.41 16.92
CA GLU A 16 7.80 16.54 16.61
C GLU A 16 6.51 17.34 16.71
N ILE A 17 5.65 17.20 15.71
CA ILE A 17 4.25 17.59 15.82
C ILE A 17 3.51 16.39 16.37
N THR A 18 3.17 16.42 17.64
CA THR A 18 2.63 15.25 18.35
C THR A 18 1.25 14.85 17.84
N GLU A 19 0.80 13.67 18.28
CA GLU A 19 -0.55 13.18 18.02
C GLU A 19 -1.64 14.22 18.32
N ASP A 20 -2.65 14.28 17.46
CA ASP A 20 -3.84 15.13 17.56
C ASP A 20 -3.59 16.67 17.66
N THR A 21 -2.36 17.17 17.45
CA THR A 21 -1.95 18.57 17.73
C THR A 21 -2.86 19.63 17.11
N ILE A 22 -3.28 19.45 15.85
CA ILE A 22 -4.18 20.34 15.11
C ILE A 22 -5.42 19.56 14.62
N GLU A 23 -5.72 18.41 15.21
CA GLU A 23 -6.90 17.62 14.85
C GLU A 23 -8.20 18.44 14.96
N ASN A 24 -9.14 18.25 14.04
CA ASN A 24 -10.47 18.88 14.06
C ASN A 24 -10.47 20.43 14.02
N HIS A 25 -9.34 21.08 13.72
CA HIS A 25 -9.28 22.53 13.57
C HIS A 25 -9.79 22.96 12.20
N ARG A 26 -11.11 22.89 12.03
CA ARG A 26 -11.82 23.13 10.76
C ARG A 26 -11.73 24.56 10.24
N ASN A 27 -11.03 25.47 10.90
CA ASN A 27 -10.77 26.83 10.43
C ASN A 27 -9.31 27.04 9.99
N VAL A 28 -8.44 26.04 10.07
CA VAL A 28 -7.05 26.15 9.59
C VAL A 28 -7.04 26.05 8.07
N ARG A 29 -6.37 27.01 7.42
CA ARG A 29 -6.20 27.08 5.97
C ARG A 29 -4.81 26.67 5.49
N SER A 30 -3.79 27.02 6.26
CA SER A 30 -2.40 26.68 5.96
C SER A 30 -1.63 26.43 7.26
N VAL A 31 -0.59 25.60 7.16
CA VAL A 31 0.33 25.32 8.26
C VAL A 31 1.75 25.49 7.74
N LYS A 32 2.55 26.33 8.42
CA LYS A 32 3.98 26.42 8.22
C LYS A 32 4.70 25.50 9.21
N ILE A 33 5.37 24.47 8.70
CA ILE A 33 6.17 23.51 9.46
C ILE A 33 7.66 23.90 9.32
N PRO A 34 8.42 24.10 10.41
CA PRO A 34 9.84 24.43 10.33
C PRO A 34 10.70 23.19 10.06
N GLU A 35 11.90 23.41 9.49
CA GLU A 35 12.91 22.38 9.19
C GLU A 35 13.47 21.67 10.45
N SER A 36 13.10 22.10 11.66
CA SER A 36 13.45 21.36 12.87
C SER A 36 12.59 20.11 13.07
N VAL A 37 11.44 20.02 12.40
CA VAL A 37 10.50 18.91 12.56
C VAL A 37 11.02 17.67 11.85
N LEU A 38 11.07 16.57 12.59
CA LEU A 38 11.49 15.25 12.13
C LEU A 38 10.31 14.27 12.03
N VAL A 39 9.24 14.50 12.79
CA VAL A 39 8.09 13.59 12.90
C VAL A 39 6.78 14.37 12.90
N ILE A 40 5.83 13.90 12.10
CA ILE A 40 4.42 14.29 12.17
C ILE A 40 3.67 13.10 12.76
N GLY A 41 3.06 13.27 13.93
CA GLY A 41 2.39 12.22 14.67
C GLY A 41 1.04 11.82 14.10
N ASP A 42 0.45 10.79 14.71
CA ASP A 42 -0.85 10.27 14.32
C ASP A 42 -1.93 11.36 14.40
N ARG A 43 -2.81 11.43 13.39
CA ARG A 43 -3.92 12.39 13.31
C ARG A 43 -3.53 13.87 13.52
N ALA A 44 -2.25 14.23 13.40
CA ALA A 44 -1.74 15.57 13.73
C ALA A 44 -2.52 16.71 13.06
N PHE A 45 -3.02 16.49 11.84
CA PHE A 45 -3.86 17.42 11.08
C PHE A 45 -5.17 16.80 10.60
N SER A 46 -5.62 15.69 11.20
CA SER A 46 -6.88 15.05 10.78
C SER A 46 -8.06 16.02 10.94
N ASP A 47 -9.02 15.93 10.03
CA ASP A 47 -10.24 16.73 10.02
C ASP A 47 -10.01 18.26 9.88
N CYS A 48 -8.83 18.67 9.42
CA CYS A 48 -8.56 20.04 8.96
C CYS A 48 -9.18 20.29 7.58
N ILE A 49 -10.52 20.24 7.49
CA ILE A 49 -11.25 20.22 6.21
C ILE A 49 -11.00 21.44 5.28
N HIS A 50 -10.47 22.55 5.81
CA HIS A 50 -10.17 23.77 5.06
C HIS A 50 -8.66 23.98 4.82
N LEU A 51 -7.82 23.02 5.24
CA LEU A 51 -6.40 23.04 4.94
C LEU A 51 -6.21 22.87 3.43
N THR A 52 -5.65 23.89 2.79
CA THR A 52 -5.48 23.95 1.33
C THR A 52 -4.05 23.65 0.89
N ASN A 53 -3.08 24.13 1.68
CA ASN A 53 -1.66 23.99 1.40
C ASN A 53 -0.91 23.56 2.66
N ILE A 54 -0.05 22.56 2.50
CA ILE A 54 0.96 22.21 3.49
C ILE A 54 2.27 21.86 2.79
N GLU A 55 3.34 22.50 3.23
CA GLU A 55 4.71 22.17 2.83
C GLU A 55 5.29 21.28 3.92
N ILE A 56 5.58 20.02 3.59
CA ILE A 56 6.21 19.07 4.51
C ILE A 56 7.73 19.18 4.31
N PRO A 57 8.49 19.64 5.31
CA PRO A 57 9.94 19.85 5.16
C PRO A 57 10.69 18.57 4.84
N SER A 58 11.80 18.69 4.11
CA SER A 58 12.67 17.57 3.74
C SER A 58 13.29 16.83 4.93
N THR A 59 13.25 17.44 6.12
CA THR A 59 13.73 16.85 7.37
C THR A 59 12.77 15.86 8.01
N VAL A 60 11.50 15.83 7.56
CA VAL A 60 10.50 14.92 8.11
C VAL A 60 10.80 13.48 7.66
N MET A 61 11.03 12.61 8.64
CA MET A 61 11.38 11.20 8.43
C MET A 61 10.20 10.24 8.66
N ALA A 62 9.14 10.69 9.31
CA ALA A 62 7.94 9.90 9.56
C ALA A 62 6.67 10.75 9.57
N ILE A 63 5.61 10.21 8.97
CA ILE A 63 4.26 10.76 8.99
C ILE A 63 3.35 9.68 9.55
N GLY A 64 2.65 9.99 10.64
CA GLY A 64 1.83 9.07 11.39
C GLY A 64 0.54 8.66 10.68
N LYS A 65 -0.16 7.74 11.33
CA LYS A 65 -1.45 7.23 10.88
C LYS A 65 -2.46 8.35 10.85
N TYR A 66 -3.24 8.41 9.77
CA TYR A 66 -4.29 9.41 9.61
C TYR A 66 -3.81 10.87 9.74
N ALA A 67 -2.51 11.16 9.63
CA ALA A 67 -1.96 12.49 9.90
C ALA A 67 -2.65 13.61 9.12
N PHE A 68 -3.13 13.34 7.90
CA PHE A 68 -3.87 14.25 7.04
C PHE A 68 -5.24 13.70 6.64
N ALA A 69 -5.83 12.80 7.43
CA ALA A 69 -7.14 12.25 7.11
C ALA A 69 -8.21 13.35 7.10
N ASN A 70 -9.19 13.27 6.20
CA ASN A 70 -10.28 14.25 6.04
C ASN A 70 -9.80 15.70 5.80
N CYS A 71 -8.59 15.94 5.29
CA CYS A 71 -8.17 17.24 4.78
C CYS A 71 -8.83 17.52 3.42
N GLU A 72 -10.15 17.73 3.44
CA GLU A 72 -11.01 17.74 2.24
C GLU A 72 -10.62 18.79 1.20
N SER A 73 -10.07 19.93 1.62
CA SER A 73 -9.67 21.04 0.74
C SER A 73 -8.19 21.01 0.32
N LEU A 74 -7.44 19.96 0.64
CA LEU A 74 -6.02 19.89 0.32
C LEU A 74 -5.85 19.77 -1.20
N ASP A 75 -5.07 20.65 -1.82
CA ASP A 75 -5.00 20.77 -3.29
C ASP A 75 -3.95 19.82 -3.90
N SER A 76 -2.78 19.72 -3.24
CA SER A 76 -1.66 18.90 -3.67
C SER A 76 -0.84 18.44 -2.47
N VAL A 77 -0.21 17.27 -2.60
CA VAL A 77 0.71 16.73 -1.59
C VAL A 77 2.01 16.31 -2.26
N GLU A 78 3.09 16.91 -1.79
CA GLU A 78 4.46 16.48 -2.08
C GLU A 78 5.02 15.83 -0.82
N ILE A 79 5.34 14.53 -0.93
CA ILE A 79 5.94 13.78 0.18
C ILE A 79 7.46 13.96 0.10
N PRO A 80 8.13 14.37 1.20
CA PRO A 80 9.57 14.61 1.17
C PRO A 80 10.37 13.32 1.03
N ASP A 81 11.53 13.44 0.39
CA ASP A 81 12.55 12.39 0.38
C ASP A 81 12.90 11.97 1.81
N GLY A 82 12.97 10.66 2.06
CA GLY A 82 13.27 10.10 3.39
C GLY A 82 12.08 9.42 4.06
N ILE A 83 10.85 9.66 3.58
CA ILE A 83 9.69 8.87 3.98
C ILE A 83 9.77 7.49 3.32
N ALA A 84 9.84 6.45 4.15
CA ALA A 84 9.88 5.06 3.70
C ALA A 84 8.49 4.40 3.61
N VAL A 85 7.56 4.87 4.44
CA VAL A 85 6.23 4.27 4.60
C VAL A 85 5.17 5.36 4.59
N ILE A 86 4.14 5.19 3.76
CA ILE A 86 2.87 5.92 3.92
C ILE A 86 1.97 5.06 4.80
N ASP A 87 1.73 5.52 6.02
CA ASP A 87 1.03 4.74 7.05
C ASP A 87 -0.49 4.69 6.84
N ASP A 88 -1.18 3.98 7.75
CA ASP A 88 -2.60 3.73 7.67
C ASP A 88 -3.38 5.04 7.58
N GLY A 89 -4.17 5.19 6.51
CA GLY A 89 -5.07 6.32 6.34
C GLY A 89 -4.42 7.69 6.24
N THR A 90 -3.10 7.82 6.04
CA THR A 90 -2.38 9.11 6.11
C THR A 90 -3.06 10.23 5.32
N PHE A 91 -3.57 9.96 4.12
CA PHE A 91 -4.31 10.90 3.27
C PHE A 91 -5.74 10.42 2.97
N SER A 92 -6.34 9.58 3.83
CA SER A 92 -7.72 9.12 3.66
C SER A 92 -8.66 10.33 3.54
N ASP A 93 -9.59 10.28 2.60
CA ASP A 93 -10.64 11.28 2.42
C ASP A 93 -10.13 12.71 2.10
N CYS A 94 -8.90 12.84 1.57
CA CYS A 94 -8.42 14.06 0.92
C CYS A 94 -9.07 14.23 -0.46
N VAL A 95 -10.35 14.60 -0.49
CA VAL A 95 -11.18 14.55 -1.71
C VAL A 95 -10.78 15.54 -2.81
N SER A 96 -10.15 16.67 -2.46
CA SER A 96 -9.75 17.71 -3.43
C SER A 96 -8.33 17.55 -3.98
N VAL A 97 -7.52 16.65 -3.42
CA VAL A 97 -6.12 16.49 -3.83
C VAL A 97 -6.08 16.07 -5.30
N GLU A 98 -5.46 16.89 -6.15
CA GLU A 98 -5.40 16.61 -7.59
C GLU A 98 -4.10 15.90 -7.99
N SER A 99 -3.01 16.15 -7.26
CA SER A 99 -1.69 15.59 -7.54
C SER A 99 -1.06 15.06 -6.27
N ILE A 100 -0.60 13.81 -6.34
CA ILE A 100 0.17 13.15 -5.30
C ILE A 100 1.46 12.65 -5.93
N VAL A 101 2.59 13.13 -5.40
CA VAL A 101 3.93 12.71 -5.80
C VAL A 101 4.56 11.99 -4.62
N LEU A 102 4.83 10.71 -4.78
CA LEU A 102 5.57 9.90 -3.81
C LEU A 102 7.05 9.81 -4.24
N PRO A 103 8.00 10.05 -3.32
CA PRO A 103 9.41 9.93 -3.62
C PRO A 103 9.82 8.46 -3.73
N GLU A 104 10.95 8.21 -4.40
CA GLU A 104 11.51 6.87 -4.58
C GLU A 104 11.92 6.18 -3.27
N SER A 105 12.02 6.92 -2.17
CA SER A 105 12.25 6.35 -0.84
C SER A 105 11.05 5.57 -0.30
N VAL A 106 9.83 5.79 -0.80
CA VAL A 106 8.63 5.10 -0.33
C VAL A 106 8.64 3.64 -0.82
N THR A 107 8.84 2.72 0.12
CA THR A 107 8.84 1.27 -0.17
C THR A 107 7.53 0.59 0.24
N ALA A 108 6.72 1.22 1.09
CA ALA A 108 5.46 0.64 1.55
C ALA A 108 4.31 1.64 1.63
N ILE A 109 3.12 1.22 1.19
CA ILE A 109 1.87 1.97 1.33
C ILE A 109 0.86 1.11 2.10
N LYS A 110 0.38 1.62 3.24
CA LYS A 110 -0.46 0.88 4.18
C LYS A 110 -1.96 1.04 3.92
N GLU A 111 -2.78 0.47 4.80
CA GLU A 111 -4.21 0.36 4.58
C GLU A 111 -4.86 1.74 4.51
N ARG A 112 -5.73 1.95 3.53
CA ARG A 112 -6.51 3.18 3.34
C ARG A 112 -5.68 4.47 3.18
N ALA A 113 -4.35 4.38 2.98
CA ALA A 113 -3.46 5.52 2.88
C ALA A 113 -3.97 6.64 1.95
N PHE A 114 -4.62 6.25 0.85
CA PHE A 114 -5.23 7.14 -0.13
C PHE A 114 -6.69 6.76 -0.42
N ALA A 115 -7.40 6.22 0.57
CA ALA A 115 -8.82 5.92 0.40
C ALA A 115 -9.61 7.20 0.10
N ASN A 116 -10.57 7.14 -0.82
CA ASN A 116 -11.48 8.24 -1.14
C ASN A 116 -10.81 9.55 -1.62
N CYS A 117 -9.56 9.50 -2.09
CA CYS A 117 -8.90 10.63 -2.76
C CYS A 117 -9.45 10.80 -4.19
N THR A 118 -10.73 11.18 -4.30
CA THR A 118 -11.48 11.14 -5.57
C THR A 118 -11.07 12.22 -6.58
N GLY A 119 -10.48 13.33 -6.10
CA GLY A 119 -9.95 14.43 -6.91
C GLY A 119 -8.64 14.12 -7.64
N VAL A 120 -7.95 13.04 -7.28
CA VAL A 120 -6.63 12.69 -7.83
C VAL A 120 -6.73 12.57 -9.34
N LYS A 121 -5.94 13.36 -10.07
CA LYS A 121 -5.81 13.25 -11.53
C LYS A 121 -4.49 12.59 -11.90
N ASN A 122 -3.46 12.84 -11.10
CA ASN A 122 -2.12 12.27 -11.26
C ASN A 122 -1.67 11.64 -9.94
N LEU A 123 -1.39 10.35 -9.97
CA LEU A 123 -0.78 9.61 -8.87
C LEU A 123 0.41 8.84 -9.42
N VAL A 124 1.60 9.28 -9.01
CA VAL A 124 2.85 8.62 -9.37
C VAL A 124 3.32 7.83 -8.16
N LEU A 125 3.28 6.50 -8.28
CA LEU A 125 3.87 5.57 -7.33
C LEU A 125 5.36 5.36 -7.66
N PRO A 126 6.21 5.13 -6.66
CA PRO A 126 7.65 5.01 -6.85
C PRO A 126 8.04 3.64 -7.42
N ASP A 127 9.02 3.59 -8.32
CA ASP A 127 9.40 2.35 -8.99
C ASP A 127 9.90 1.26 -8.01
N ASN A 128 10.44 1.69 -6.87
CA ASN A 128 10.93 0.82 -5.79
C ASN A 128 9.84 0.36 -4.79
N LEU A 129 8.55 0.58 -5.06
CA LEU A 129 7.47 0.13 -4.17
C LEU A 129 7.50 -1.41 -4.04
N THR A 130 7.79 -1.90 -2.83
CA THR A 130 7.89 -3.33 -2.55
C THR A 130 6.64 -3.90 -1.90
N SER A 131 5.86 -3.10 -1.17
CA SER A 131 4.63 -3.56 -0.52
C SER A 131 3.52 -2.51 -0.62
N CYS A 132 2.30 -2.97 -0.90
CA CYS A 132 1.13 -2.10 -0.92
C CYS A 132 -0.09 -2.85 -0.40
N ALA A 133 -0.80 -2.28 0.57
CA ALA A 133 -2.04 -2.85 1.05
C ALA A 133 -3.09 -2.92 -0.08
N ALA A 134 -3.85 -4.02 -0.12
CA ALA A 134 -4.98 -4.21 -1.04
C ALA A 134 -6.05 -3.10 -0.94
N SER A 135 -6.12 -2.47 0.23
CA SER A 135 -7.02 -1.38 0.58
C SER A 135 -6.33 0.00 0.60
N ALA A 136 -5.14 0.16 -0.01
CA ALA A 136 -4.45 1.45 -0.04
C ALA A 136 -5.20 2.53 -0.85
N PHE A 137 -5.79 2.14 -1.98
CA PHE A 137 -6.46 3.04 -2.95
C PHE A 137 -7.98 2.82 -3.19
N PRO A 138 -8.83 2.49 -2.20
CA PRO A 138 -10.28 2.44 -2.37
C PRO A 138 -10.78 3.74 -2.97
N ASN A 139 -11.59 3.65 -4.03
CA ASN A 139 -12.14 4.80 -4.74
C ASN A 139 -11.10 5.78 -5.37
N THR A 140 -9.82 5.39 -5.37
CA THR A 140 -8.69 6.12 -5.99
C THR A 140 -8.01 5.27 -7.08
N SER A 141 -8.22 3.95 -7.10
CA SER A 141 -7.48 3.00 -7.95
C SER A 141 -7.62 3.19 -9.47
N LYS A 142 -8.71 3.81 -9.94
CA LYS A 142 -8.91 4.07 -11.38
C LYS A 142 -7.83 4.98 -11.99
N TYR A 143 -7.11 5.75 -11.16
CA TYR A 143 -6.02 6.63 -11.59
C TYR A 143 -4.66 5.94 -11.59
N LEU A 144 -4.55 4.71 -11.10
CA LEU A 144 -3.29 3.97 -11.10
C LEU A 144 -2.93 3.48 -12.51
N SER A 145 -3.92 3.23 -13.38
CA SER A 145 -3.71 2.79 -14.77
C SER A 145 -3.16 3.88 -15.70
N VAL A 146 -3.17 5.16 -15.29
CA VAL A 146 -2.51 6.23 -16.07
C VAL A 146 -1.02 6.36 -15.73
N ASN A 147 -0.53 5.71 -14.66
CA ASN A 147 0.88 5.61 -14.36
C ASN A 147 1.51 4.48 -15.17
N LYS A 148 2.41 4.81 -16.11
CA LYS A 148 3.02 3.88 -17.08
C LYS A 148 3.68 2.64 -16.48
N ASN A 149 4.10 2.70 -15.21
CA ASN A 149 4.79 1.61 -14.52
C ASN A 149 3.84 0.74 -13.68
N TYR A 150 2.53 0.96 -13.75
CA TYR A 150 1.53 0.23 -12.97
C TYR A 150 0.34 -0.19 -13.83
N LEU A 151 -0.11 -1.41 -13.59
CA LEU A 151 -1.31 -1.97 -14.19
C LEU A 151 -2.26 -2.39 -13.08
N TYR A 152 -3.45 -1.79 -13.05
CA TYR A 152 -4.57 -2.29 -12.25
C TYR A 152 -5.60 -2.94 -13.15
N GLN A 153 -5.63 -4.27 -13.14
CA GLN A 153 -6.53 -5.07 -13.97
C GLN A 153 -6.94 -6.33 -13.19
N ASP A 154 -8.20 -6.77 -13.36
CA ASP A 154 -8.71 -8.00 -12.73
C ASP A 154 -8.50 -8.02 -11.20
N ASN A 155 -8.64 -6.84 -10.58
CA ASN A 155 -8.39 -6.58 -9.16
C ASN A 155 -6.95 -6.82 -8.69
N MET A 156 -6.00 -6.95 -9.62
CA MET A 156 -4.58 -7.08 -9.36
C MET A 156 -3.86 -5.76 -9.64
N MET A 157 -3.03 -5.33 -8.68
CA MET A 157 -2.08 -4.25 -8.88
C MET A 157 -0.70 -4.83 -9.21
N ILE A 158 -0.18 -4.53 -10.39
CA ILE A 158 1.11 -5.00 -10.86
C ILE A 158 2.01 -3.81 -11.10
N ASN A 159 3.18 -3.78 -10.48
CA ASN A 159 4.27 -2.89 -10.89
C ASN A 159 4.92 -3.51 -12.13
N THR A 160 4.74 -2.87 -13.30
CA THR A 160 5.24 -3.37 -14.58
C THR A 160 6.74 -3.11 -14.77
N GLY A 161 7.32 -2.18 -14.00
CA GLY A 161 8.75 -1.88 -14.02
C GLY A 161 9.61 -3.01 -13.42
N ASN A 162 9.11 -3.68 -12.38
CA ASN A 162 9.77 -4.83 -11.73
C ASN A 162 8.97 -6.14 -11.81
N SER A 163 7.83 -6.14 -12.51
CA SER A 163 6.93 -7.29 -12.68
C SER A 163 6.41 -7.89 -11.36
N MET A 164 6.29 -7.09 -10.30
CA MET A 164 5.78 -7.54 -9.01
C MET A 164 4.26 -7.37 -8.93
N LEU A 165 3.55 -8.43 -8.52
CA LEU A 165 2.17 -8.31 -8.07
C LEU A 165 2.18 -7.73 -6.66
N LEU A 166 1.69 -6.51 -6.50
CA LEU A 166 1.65 -5.80 -5.22
C LEU A 166 0.48 -6.24 -4.35
N PHE A 167 -0.71 -6.36 -4.95
CA PHE A 167 -1.88 -6.88 -4.26
C PHE A 167 -2.96 -7.42 -5.20
N TYR A 168 -3.83 -8.24 -4.65
CA TYR A 168 -5.13 -8.64 -5.18
C TYR A 168 -6.23 -8.24 -4.19
N ASN A 169 -7.27 -7.55 -4.67
CA ASN A 169 -8.37 -7.07 -3.83
C ASN A 169 -9.77 -7.50 -4.32
N GLY A 170 -9.84 -8.53 -5.16
CA GLY A 170 -11.10 -9.07 -5.68
C GLY A 170 -11.76 -10.09 -4.74
N ASP A 171 -12.96 -10.53 -5.11
CA ASP A 171 -13.78 -11.47 -4.37
C ASP A 171 -14.03 -12.81 -5.10
N ALA A 172 -13.35 -13.03 -6.23
CA ALA A 172 -13.44 -14.28 -6.98
C ALA A 172 -12.99 -15.48 -6.13
N GLU A 173 -13.72 -16.60 -6.26
CA GLU A 173 -13.38 -17.84 -5.56
C GLU A 173 -12.09 -18.49 -6.11
N GLU A 174 -11.83 -18.31 -7.40
CA GLU A 174 -10.63 -18.76 -8.09
C GLU A 174 -9.95 -17.58 -8.78
N VAL A 175 -8.64 -17.45 -8.58
CA VAL A 175 -7.82 -16.38 -9.14
C VAL A 175 -6.66 -16.98 -9.90
N LYS A 176 -6.33 -16.40 -11.05
CA LYS A 176 -5.11 -16.71 -11.79
C LYS A 176 -4.29 -15.44 -11.93
N THR A 177 -3.01 -15.46 -11.54
CA THR A 177 -2.16 -14.28 -11.70
C THR A 177 -1.87 -13.98 -13.17
N SER A 178 -1.59 -12.72 -13.51
CA SER A 178 -1.19 -12.36 -14.88
C SER A 178 0.12 -13.04 -15.29
N ARG A 179 0.28 -13.32 -16.59
CA ARG A 179 1.52 -13.89 -17.18
C ARG A 179 2.71 -12.92 -17.12
N GLU A 180 2.46 -11.65 -16.85
CA GLU A 180 3.48 -10.61 -16.72
C GLU A 180 4.14 -10.62 -15.33
N VAL A 181 3.52 -11.27 -14.35
CA VAL A 181 4.03 -11.31 -12.97
C VAL A 181 5.27 -12.20 -12.90
N ARG A 182 6.30 -11.72 -12.20
CA ARG A 182 7.55 -12.44 -11.89
C ARG A 182 7.76 -12.63 -10.40
N GLY A 183 7.16 -11.80 -9.55
CA GLY A 183 7.17 -12.02 -8.12
C GLY A 183 5.86 -11.63 -7.43
N ILE A 184 5.62 -12.26 -6.29
CA ILE A 184 4.48 -11.99 -5.42
C ILE A 184 4.99 -11.20 -4.21
N SER A 185 4.51 -9.97 -4.06
CA SER A 185 4.98 -9.03 -3.04
C SER A 185 4.48 -9.41 -1.64
N PRO A 186 5.07 -8.82 -0.58
CA PRO A 186 4.59 -9.00 0.77
C PRO A 186 3.10 -8.70 0.85
N ARG A 187 2.34 -9.64 1.43
CA ARG A 187 0.90 -9.52 1.65
C ARG A 187 0.03 -9.35 0.39
N ALA A 188 0.53 -9.74 -0.79
CA ALA A 188 -0.20 -9.51 -2.04
C ALA A 188 -1.60 -10.17 -2.10
N PHE A 189 -1.79 -11.33 -1.49
CA PHE A 189 -3.08 -12.01 -1.32
C PHE A 189 -3.54 -12.03 0.15
N TYR A 190 -3.01 -11.15 0.99
CA TYR A 190 -3.30 -11.17 2.41
C TYR A 190 -4.81 -10.99 2.68
N GLY A 191 -5.40 -11.92 3.41
CA GLY A 191 -6.82 -11.90 3.75
C GLY A 191 -7.76 -12.02 2.55
N THR A 192 -7.28 -12.50 1.39
CA THR A 192 -8.11 -12.73 0.21
C THR A 192 -9.28 -13.68 0.51
N LYS A 193 -10.39 -13.49 -0.21
CA LYS A 193 -11.55 -14.41 -0.18
C LYS A 193 -11.40 -15.60 -1.14
N ALA A 194 -10.36 -15.59 -1.98
CA ALA A 194 -10.10 -16.66 -2.92
C ALA A 194 -9.87 -17.99 -2.19
N LYS A 195 -10.49 -19.06 -2.71
CA LYS A 195 -10.29 -20.44 -2.25
C LYS A 195 -9.12 -21.08 -2.99
N LEU A 196 -8.94 -20.73 -4.26
CA LEU A 196 -7.88 -21.24 -5.12
C LEU A 196 -7.14 -20.07 -5.80
N VAL A 197 -5.82 -20.07 -5.74
CA VAL A 197 -4.97 -19.16 -6.51
C VAL A 197 -4.02 -19.97 -7.38
N ARG A 198 -4.11 -19.79 -8.70
CA ARG A 198 -3.20 -20.35 -9.69
C ARG A 198 -2.12 -19.30 -10.01
N ILE A 199 -0.90 -19.57 -9.58
CA ILE A 199 0.24 -18.72 -9.89
C ILE A 199 0.72 -19.06 -11.29
N SER A 200 0.74 -18.05 -12.16
CA SER A 200 1.14 -18.20 -13.56
C SER A 200 2.62 -18.51 -13.71
N GLU A 201 2.93 -19.31 -14.74
CA GLU A 201 4.30 -19.58 -15.20
C GLU A 201 5.12 -18.29 -15.35
N GLY A 202 6.39 -18.36 -14.92
CA GLY A 202 7.32 -17.24 -14.91
C GLY A 202 7.45 -16.53 -13.57
N VAL A 203 6.55 -16.77 -12.61
CA VAL A 203 6.75 -16.32 -11.23
C VAL A 203 7.92 -17.09 -10.60
N THR A 204 8.90 -16.37 -10.08
CA THR A 204 10.11 -16.92 -9.46
C THR A 204 10.14 -16.73 -7.95
N SER A 205 9.58 -15.63 -7.44
CA SER A 205 9.64 -15.28 -6.02
C SER A 205 8.27 -15.09 -5.35
N ILE A 206 8.16 -15.52 -4.09
CA ILE A 206 7.00 -15.28 -3.22
C ILE A 206 7.50 -14.75 -1.87
N SER A 207 7.01 -13.56 -1.50
CA SER A 207 7.48 -12.82 -0.32
C SER A 207 6.67 -13.13 0.94
N GLU A 208 7.09 -12.55 2.06
CA GLU A 208 6.49 -12.75 3.38
C GLU A 208 4.98 -12.46 3.39
N GLU A 209 4.24 -13.30 4.11
CA GLU A 209 2.79 -13.18 4.30
C GLU A 209 1.95 -13.08 3.00
N ALA A 210 2.53 -13.42 1.84
CA ALA A 210 1.87 -13.25 0.54
C ALA A 210 0.47 -13.86 0.49
N PHE A 211 0.25 -15.02 1.13
CA PHE A 211 -1.04 -15.72 1.20
C PHE A 211 -1.55 -15.89 2.65
N ALA A 212 -1.07 -15.08 3.58
CA ALA A 212 -1.51 -15.14 4.98
C ALA A 212 -2.91 -14.53 5.18
N GLY A 213 -3.55 -14.84 6.31
CA GLY A 213 -4.85 -14.29 6.67
C GLY A 213 -6.06 -14.95 6.01
N THR A 214 -5.85 -15.97 5.18
CA THR A 214 -6.92 -16.74 4.52
C THR A 214 -6.91 -18.20 4.95
N LYS A 215 -7.95 -18.60 5.70
CA LYS A 215 -8.05 -19.97 6.22
C LYS A 215 -8.32 -20.97 5.09
N GLY A 216 -7.38 -21.90 4.89
CA GLY A 216 -7.57 -23.04 3.98
C GLY A 216 -7.45 -22.70 2.50
N ILE A 217 -6.77 -21.59 2.17
CA ILE A 217 -6.44 -21.24 0.79
C ILE A 217 -5.65 -22.37 0.12
N SER A 218 -6.00 -22.66 -1.12
CA SER A 218 -5.26 -23.58 -1.99
C SER A 218 -4.47 -22.76 -3.01
N VAL A 219 -3.19 -23.05 -3.17
CA VAL A 219 -2.32 -22.32 -4.11
C VAL A 219 -1.59 -23.30 -5.01
N ILE A 220 -1.67 -23.08 -6.32
CA ILE A 220 -0.95 -23.88 -7.32
C ILE A 220 0.26 -23.07 -7.77
N LEU A 221 1.45 -23.58 -7.51
CA LEU A 221 2.72 -22.94 -7.86
C LEU A 221 3.28 -23.50 -9.16
N PRO A 222 3.82 -22.65 -10.06
CA PRO A 222 4.52 -23.12 -11.25
C PRO A 222 5.91 -23.67 -10.90
N GLU A 223 6.49 -24.43 -11.83
CA GLU A 223 7.86 -24.96 -11.69
C GLU A 223 8.93 -23.86 -11.60
N THR A 224 8.61 -22.66 -12.08
CA THR A 224 9.54 -21.52 -12.12
C THR A 224 9.82 -20.89 -10.74
N VAL A 225 9.05 -21.22 -9.70
CA VAL A 225 9.29 -20.67 -8.35
C VAL A 225 10.59 -21.23 -7.79
N ASP A 226 11.56 -20.35 -7.54
CA ASP A 226 12.88 -20.68 -6.99
C ASP A 226 13.17 -19.99 -5.65
N TYR A 227 12.26 -19.12 -5.19
CA TYR A 227 12.32 -18.49 -3.88
C TYR A 227 10.93 -18.36 -3.24
N ILE A 228 10.81 -18.80 -1.99
CA ILE A 228 9.60 -18.66 -1.17
C ILE A 228 10.06 -18.27 0.24
N GLU A 229 9.59 -17.12 0.73
CA GLU A 229 9.83 -16.69 2.11
C GLU A 229 9.09 -17.62 3.09
N LEU A 230 9.68 -17.89 4.25
CA LEU A 230 9.18 -18.89 5.20
C LEU A 230 7.75 -18.62 5.69
N SER A 231 7.38 -17.34 5.84
CA SER A 231 6.07 -16.86 6.27
C SER A 231 5.10 -16.57 5.12
N ALA A 232 5.46 -16.89 3.87
CA ALA A 232 4.62 -16.64 2.70
C ALA A 232 3.21 -17.27 2.82
N PHE A 233 3.08 -18.37 3.55
CA PHE A 233 1.83 -19.13 3.71
C PHE A 233 1.50 -19.39 5.19
N ASP A 234 0.22 -19.31 5.53
CA ASP A 234 -0.27 -19.80 6.82
C ASP A 234 -0.20 -21.33 6.91
N LYS A 235 -0.02 -21.87 8.12
CA LYS A 235 0.07 -23.33 8.42
C LYS A 235 -1.10 -24.20 7.91
N HIS A 236 -2.21 -23.59 7.51
CA HIS A 236 -3.41 -24.27 7.03
C HIS A 236 -3.62 -24.13 5.52
N ALA A 237 -2.74 -23.40 4.83
CA ALA A 237 -2.73 -23.36 3.38
C ALA A 237 -2.45 -24.76 2.82
N LYS A 238 -2.97 -25.02 1.64
CA LYS A 238 -2.61 -26.18 0.83
C LYS A 238 -1.87 -25.70 -0.40
N VAL A 239 -0.74 -26.32 -0.72
CA VAL A 239 0.09 -25.88 -1.85
C VAL A 239 0.31 -27.06 -2.79
N LEU A 240 -0.01 -26.88 -4.07
CA LEU A 240 0.35 -27.82 -5.14
C LEU A 240 1.72 -27.40 -5.66
N CYS A 241 2.70 -28.30 -5.57
CA CYS A 241 4.08 -28.08 -5.93
C CYS A 241 4.46 -29.19 -6.94
N HIS A 242 5.11 -28.85 -8.06
CA HIS A 242 5.45 -29.83 -9.10
C HIS A 242 6.62 -30.72 -8.66
N LYS A 243 6.57 -32.01 -9.02
CA LYS A 243 7.63 -32.98 -8.69
C LYS A 243 8.97 -32.57 -9.30
N GLY A 244 10.02 -32.52 -8.48
CA GLY A 244 11.37 -32.11 -8.83
C GLY A 244 11.61 -30.60 -8.79
N SER A 245 10.62 -29.80 -8.40
CA SER A 245 10.76 -28.34 -8.30
C SER A 245 11.40 -27.89 -6.99
N TYR A 246 11.90 -26.66 -6.93
CA TYR A 246 12.30 -26.03 -5.68
C TYR A 246 11.13 -25.96 -4.69
N ALA A 247 9.95 -25.58 -5.18
CA ALA A 247 8.74 -25.50 -4.36
C ALA A 247 8.41 -26.83 -3.68
N GLU A 248 8.59 -27.98 -4.32
CA GLU A 248 8.34 -29.29 -3.69
C GLU A 248 9.20 -29.48 -2.43
N ASN A 249 10.51 -29.22 -2.51
CA ASN A 249 11.41 -29.32 -1.36
C ASN A 249 11.00 -28.36 -0.24
N TRP A 250 10.67 -27.12 -0.59
CA TRP A 250 10.21 -26.12 0.38
C TRP A 250 8.88 -26.54 1.03
N CYS A 251 7.93 -27.10 0.27
CA CYS A 251 6.65 -27.61 0.78
C CYS A 251 6.87 -28.76 1.80
N HIS A 252 7.86 -29.64 1.56
CA HIS A 252 8.25 -30.69 2.51
C HIS A 252 8.86 -30.12 3.80
N GLU A 253 9.75 -29.15 3.70
CA GLU A 253 10.43 -28.54 4.86
C GLU A 253 9.49 -27.67 5.71
N SER A 254 8.56 -26.95 5.07
CA SER A 254 7.59 -26.09 5.75
C SER A 254 6.48 -26.86 6.47
N GLY A 255 6.31 -28.15 6.18
CA GLY A 255 5.26 -28.99 6.77
C GLY A 255 3.84 -28.65 6.31
N LEU A 256 3.70 -27.91 5.20
CA LEU A 256 2.40 -27.59 4.60
C LEU A 256 1.77 -28.82 3.94
N LYS A 257 0.45 -28.83 3.88
CA LYS A 257 -0.29 -29.90 3.21
C LYS A 257 -0.13 -29.74 1.70
N GLN A 258 0.34 -30.78 1.03
CA GLN A 258 0.28 -30.85 -0.43
C GLN A 258 -1.18 -31.02 -0.88
N LEU A 259 -1.55 -30.33 -1.95
CA LEU A 259 -2.76 -30.66 -2.71
C LEU A 259 -2.52 -31.99 -3.44
N GLU A 260 -3.51 -32.87 -3.46
CA GLU A 260 -3.47 -34.07 -4.29
C GLU A 260 -3.74 -33.68 -5.75
N ASP A 261 -3.05 -34.34 -6.70
CA ASP A 261 -3.06 -34.05 -8.14
C ASP A 261 -4.47 -34.00 -8.78
N GLU A 262 -5.52 -34.46 -8.09
CA GLU A 262 -6.91 -34.49 -8.58
C GLU A 262 -7.53 -33.10 -8.81
N ILE A 263 -6.87 -32.01 -8.39
CA ILE A 263 -7.29 -30.60 -8.62
C ILE A 263 -6.40 -29.88 -9.66
N ALA A 264 -5.32 -30.51 -10.12
CA ALA A 264 -4.33 -29.90 -11.02
C ALA A 264 -4.92 -29.49 -12.39
#